data_AF-A0A518EZ18-F1
#
_entry.id   AF-A0A518EZ18-F1
#
_cell.length_a   1.000
_cell.length_b   1.000
_cell.length_c   1.000
_cell.angle_alpha   90.00
_cell.angle_beta   90.00
_cell.angle_gamma   90.00
#
_symmetry.space_group_name_H-M   'P 1'
#
loop_
_entity.id
_entity.type
_entity.pdbx_description
1 polymer ?
#
loop_
_entity_poly.entity_id
_entity_poly.type
_entity_poly.pdbx_seq_one_letter_code
_entity_poly.pdbx_strand_id
1 'polypeptide(L)' 'MGDSDSTAIDPSFNGSLKVEGRSEKLTCHAGLVLLREMDERLGLTTSLASKLVDERSPMRVQHSLTQMLRTV' A
#
# COMPACT_ATOMS: atom_id res chain seq x y z
N MET A 1 -21.92 -20.59 -20.80
CA MET A 1 -21.60 -20.55 -19.36
C MET A 1 -20.18 -20.04 -19.27
N GLY A 2 -20.01 -18.80 -18.81
CA GLY A 2 -18.74 -18.09 -18.88
C GLY A 2 -18.02 -18.16 -17.55
N ASP A 3 -16.94 -18.94 -17.49
CA ASP A 3 -15.94 -18.83 -16.44
C ASP A 3 -15.26 -17.48 -16.60
N SER A 4 -15.67 -16.53 -15.76
CA SER A 4 -14.98 -15.25 -15.65
C SER A 4 -13.81 -15.49 -14.71
N ASP A 5 -12.60 -15.63 -15.24
CA ASP A 5 -11.35 -15.70 -14.47
C ASP A 5 -11.18 -14.43 -13.61
N SER A 6 -11.79 -14.42 -12.43
CA SER A 6 -11.64 -13.35 -11.47
C SER A 6 -10.24 -13.45 -10.86
N THR A 7 -9.37 -12.51 -11.22
CA THR A 7 -8.05 -12.41 -10.58
C THR A 7 -8.24 -11.86 -9.17
N ALA A 8 -7.94 -12.67 -8.16
CA ALA A 8 -7.95 -12.27 -6.76
C ALA A 8 -6.52 -12.01 -6.27
N ILE A 9 -6.34 -10.93 -5.50
CA ILE A 9 -5.08 -10.56 -4.87
C ILE A 9 -5.33 -10.42 -3.37
N ASP A 10 -4.54 -11.14 -2.59
CA ASP A 10 -4.45 -11.03 -1.14
C ASP A 10 -3.24 -10.12 -0.80
N PRO A 11 -3.46 -8.88 -0.33
CA PRO A 11 -2.36 -7.96 -0.04
C PRO A 11 -1.53 -8.45 1.15
N SER A 12 -0.21 -8.40 1.00
CA SER A 12 0.73 -8.81 2.05
C SER A 12 0.74 -7.85 3.24
N PHE A 13 0.46 -6.56 3.00
CA PHE A 13 0.47 -5.54 4.06
C PHE A 13 -0.73 -5.66 5.02
N ASN A 14 -1.81 -6.34 4.62
CA ASN A 14 -3.02 -6.51 5.44
C ASN A 14 -3.82 -7.76 5.02
N GLY A 15 -3.67 -8.85 5.76
CA GLY A 15 -4.34 -10.11 5.50
C GLY A 15 -5.85 -10.13 5.76
N SER A 16 -6.44 -9.04 6.25
CA SER A 16 -7.90 -8.88 6.34
C SER A 16 -8.52 -8.28 5.08
N LEU A 17 -7.70 -7.90 4.08
CA LEU A 17 -8.16 -7.37 2.81
C LEU A 17 -8.06 -8.42 1.71
N LYS A 18 -9.01 -8.37 0.77
CA LYS A 18 -8.99 -9.14 -0.46
C LYS A 18 -9.46 -8.25 -1.61
N VAL A 19 -8.71 -8.24 -2.71
CA VAL A 19 -9.06 -7.49 -3.91
C VAL A 19 -9.43 -8.46 -5.01
N GLU A 20 -10.66 -8.36 -5.52
CA GLU A 20 -11.13 -9.19 -6.65
C GLU A 20 -11.34 -8.31 -7.88
N GLY A 21 -10.63 -8.65 -8.96
CA GLY A 21 -10.87 -8.09 -10.28
C GLY A 21 -12.05 -8.78 -10.94
N ARG A 22 -13.17 -8.06 -11.10
CA ARG A 22 -14.31 -8.49 -11.94
C ARG A 22 -14.44 -7.52 -13.11
N SER A 23 -14.64 -8.05 -14.32
CA SER A 23 -14.72 -7.26 -15.57
C SER A 23 -15.74 -6.11 -15.51
N GLU A 24 -16.74 -6.26 -14.63
CA GLU A 24 -17.89 -5.38 -14.48
C GLU A 24 -17.81 -4.45 -13.25
N LYS A 25 -16.87 -4.68 -12.31
CA LYS A 25 -16.86 -3.99 -11.00
C LYS A 25 -15.45 -3.84 -10.40
N LEU A 26 -14.62 -2.96 -10.98
CA LEU A 26 -13.43 -2.45 -10.30
C LEU A 26 -13.78 -1.14 -9.60
N THR A 27 -13.71 -1.09 -8.27
CA THR A 27 -13.93 0.15 -7.51
C THR A 27 -12.62 0.94 -7.41
N CYS A 28 -12.70 2.28 -7.39
CA CYS A 28 -11.50 3.13 -7.27
C CYS A 28 -10.65 2.81 -6.02
N HIS A 29 -11.30 2.44 -4.91
CA HIS A 29 -10.62 2.05 -3.67
C HIS A 29 -9.79 0.77 -3.82
N ALA A 30 -10.20 -0.18 -4.66
CA ALA A 30 -9.40 -1.37 -4.96
C ALA A 30 -8.06 -1.00 -5.62
N GLY A 31 -8.06 0.01 -6.50
CA GLY A 31 -6.83 0.52 -7.11
C GLY A 31 -5.83 1.07 -6.09
N LEU A 32 -6.32 1.76 -5.04
CA LEU A 32 -5.48 2.26 -3.95
C LEU A 32 -4.83 1.11 -3.14
N VAL A 33 -5.58 0.03 -2.89
CA VAL A 33 -5.05 -1.17 -2.22
C VAL A 33 -3.94 -1.82 -3.04
N LEU A 34 -4.09 -1.88 -4.37
CA LEU A 34 -3.05 -2.42 -5.25
C LEU A 34 -1.80 -1.53 -5.27
N LEU A 35 -1.95 -0.22 -5.33
CA LEU A 35 -0.82 0.71 -5.26
C LEU A 35 -0.07 0.57 -3.92
N ARG A 36 -0.82 0.35 -2.83
CA ARG A 36 -0.25 0.08 -1.51
C ARG A 36 0.53 -1.22 -1.46
N GLU A 37 0.02 -2.29 -2.07
CA GLU A 37 0.74 -3.57 -2.19
C GLU A 37 2.02 -3.43 -3.03
N MET A 38 1.99 -2.63 -4.09
CA MET A 38 3.19 -2.34 -4.89
C MET A 38 4.24 -1.59 -4.08
N ASP A 39 3.85 -0.59 -3.27
CA ASP A 39 4.77 0.07 -2.34
C ASP A 39 5.39 -0.94 -1.35
N GLU A 40 4.59 -1.85 -0.80
CA GLU A 40 5.09 -2.84 0.18
C GLU A 40 6.10 -3.81 -0.45
N ARG A 41 5.86 -4.27 -1.69
CA ARG A 41 6.76 -5.18 -2.41
C ARG A 41 8.04 -4.50 -2.91
N LEU A 42 7.93 -3.26 -3.37
CA LEU A 42 9.05 -2.51 -3.93
C LEU A 42 9.83 -1.72 -2.87
N GLY A 43 9.25 -1.52 -1.69
CA GLY A 43 9.83 -0.76 -0.59
C GLY A 43 10.08 0.71 -0.92
N LEU A 44 9.28 1.31 -1.82
CA LEU A 44 9.55 2.65 -2.36
C LEU A 44 9.55 3.71 -1.25
N THR A 45 8.50 3.72 -0.43
CA THR A 45 8.36 4.70 0.65
C THR A 45 9.43 4.52 1.72
N THR A 46 9.81 3.28 2.01
CA THR A 46 10.92 2.97 2.93
C THR A 46 12.27 3.43 2.38
N SER A 47 12.52 3.22 1.09
CA SER A 47 13.74 3.68 0.40
C SER A 47 13.83 5.21 0.33
N LEU A 48 12.69 5.88 0.17
CA LEU A 48 12.62 7.33 0.22
C LEU A 48 12.90 7.84 1.64
N ALA A 49 12.23 7.27 2.65
CA ALA A 49 12.39 7.66 4.04
C ALA A 49 13.84 7.53 4.54
N SER A 50 14.58 6.51 4.11
CA SER A 50 15.97 6.32 4.50
C SER A 50 16.94 7.34 3.89
N LYS A 51 16.53 8.05 2.84
CA LYS A 51 17.31 9.10 2.18
C LYS A 51 16.94 10.51 2.67
N LEU A 52 15.87 10.65 3.43
CA LEU A 52 15.48 11.93 4.03
C LEU A 52 16.30 12.18 5.30
N VAL A 53 16.78 13.41 5.46
CA VAL A 53 17.35 13.89 6.72
C VAL A 53 16.19 14.24 7.64
N ASP A 54 16.12 13.56 8.80
CA ASP A 54 15.14 13.87 9.82
C ASP A 54 15.66 14.97 10.75
N GLU A 55 15.28 16.21 10.48
CA GLU A 55 15.67 17.37 11.30
C GLU A 55 14.88 17.46 12.62
N ARG A 56 13.91 16.57 12.85
CA ARG A 56 13.08 16.58 14.05
C ARG A 56 13.90 16.13 15.25
N SER A 57 13.64 16.74 16.41
CA SER A 57 14.23 16.29 17.67
C SER A 57 13.84 14.84 17.95
N PRO A 58 14.80 13.93 18.21
CA PRO A 58 14.53 12.50 18.37
C PRO A 58 13.56 12.21 19.53
N MET A 59 13.61 13.00 20.61
CA MET A 59 12.66 12.87 21.75
C MET A 59 11.22 13.25 21.40
N ARG A 60 10.96 13.84 20.23
CA ARG A 60 9.63 14.27 19.78
C ARG A 60 9.11 13.45 18.61
N VAL A 61 9.84 12.41 18.18
CA VAL A 61 9.42 11.54 17.07
C VAL A 61 8.44 10.49 17.58
N GLN A 62 7.16 10.64 17.22
CA GLN A 62 6.11 9.64 17.50
C GLN A 62 5.85 8.72 16.31
N HIS A 63 6.09 9.22 15.09
CA HIS A 63 5.90 8.49 13.85
C HIS A 63 7.17 8.54 13.01
N SER A 64 7.57 7.38 12.50
CA SER A 64 8.66 7.28 11.53
C SER A 64 8.34 8.07 10.26
N LEU A 65 9.37 8.52 9.54
CA LEU A 65 9.20 9.17 8.24
C LEU A 65 8.42 8.28 7.27
N THR A 66 8.67 6.97 7.27
CA THR A 66 7.91 6.00 6.46
C THR A 66 6.42 6.03 6.78
N GLN A 67 6.03 6.08 8.07
CA GLN A 67 4.61 6.16 8.45
C GLN A 67 3.98 7.48 7.98
N MET A 68 4.69 8.61 8.16
CA MET A 68 4.19 9.91 7.71
C MET A 68 3.97 9.95 6.19
N LEU A 69 4.92 9.42 5.40
CA LEU A 69 4.82 9.36 3.94
C LEU A 69 3.66 8.48 3.44
N ARG A 70 3.18 7.53 4.27
CA ARG A 70 2.11 6.60 3.92
C ARG A 70 0.71 7.10 4.31
N THR A 71 0.60 8.25 4.98
CA THR A 71 -0.66 8.77 5.57
C THR A 71 -1.22 9.97 4.80
N VAL A 72 -1.20 9.93 3.47
CA VAL A 72 -1.81 10.97 2.61
C VAL A 72 -3.28 10.68 2.29
#